data_AF-A0A7M1B6G6-F1
#
_entry.id   AF-A0A7M1B6G6-F1
#
_cell.length_a   1.000
_cell.length_b   1.000
_cell.length_c   1.000
_cell.angle_alpha   90.00
_cell.angle_beta   90.00
_cell.angle_gamma   90.00
#
_symmetry.space_group_name_H-M   'P 1'
#
loop_
_entity.id
_entity.type
_entity.pdbx_description
1 polymer ?
#
loop_
_entity_poly.entity_id
_entity_poly.type
_entity_poly.pdbx_seq_one_letter_code
_entity_poly.pdbx_strand_id
1 'polypeptide(L)'
;MKTKHNFRNAFGMGQIMAMLLVVLPTLAFIITLMIDYWSVMQEDYKLKLIANQTSTVLDSEKDLRSNTLNATLNTEVGSRLCPKGTTISFSAPADATLRGQVIVTIKYTHNGPYFKNKTLSTQMQTYSYHDQNISITGTCQ
;
A
#
# COMPACT_ATOMS: atom_id res chain seq x y z
N MET A 1 21.94 -60.80 27.55
CA MET A 1 21.77 -60.02 26.30
C MET A 1 20.60 -59.04 26.45
N LYS A 2 20.87 -57.82 26.91
CA LYS A 2 19.91 -56.70 26.92
C LYS A 2 20.64 -55.49 26.35
N THR A 3 19.88 -54.52 25.81
CA THR A 3 20.30 -53.22 25.24
C THR A 3 20.68 -53.16 23.76
N LYS A 4 19.79 -53.59 22.84
CA LYS A 4 19.86 -53.16 21.41
C LYS A 4 18.61 -52.44 20.87
N HIS A 5 17.49 -52.42 21.61
CA HIS A 5 16.24 -51.83 21.12
C HIS A 5 16.03 -50.34 21.47
N ASN A 6 16.71 -49.79 22.48
CA ASN A 6 16.45 -48.41 22.93
C ASN A 6 17.19 -47.33 22.11
N PHE A 7 18.20 -47.70 21.31
CA PHE A 7 19.00 -46.72 20.57
C PHE A 7 18.33 -46.23 19.27
N ARG A 8 17.44 -47.04 18.67
CA ARG A 8 16.71 -46.69 17.43
C ARG A 8 15.62 -45.64 17.67
N ASN A 9 14.97 -45.64 18.85
CA ASN A 9 13.95 -44.64 19.19
C ASN A 9 14.55 -43.28 19.60
N ALA A 10 15.78 -43.27 20.13
CA ALA A 10 16.48 -42.04 20.49
C ALA A 10 16.97 -41.26 19.25
N PHE A 11 17.43 -41.97 18.21
CA PHE A 11 17.84 -41.35 16.95
C PHE A 11 16.66 -40.74 16.18
N GLY A 12 15.49 -41.40 16.20
CA GLY A 12 14.25 -40.87 15.61
C GLY A 12 13.72 -39.62 16.33
N MET A 13 13.68 -39.63 17.66
CA MET A 13 13.27 -38.45 18.47
C MET A 13 14.23 -37.27 18.29
N GLY A 14 15.54 -37.51 18.22
CA GLY A 14 16.54 -36.47 17.99
C GLY A 14 16.44 -35.84 16.59
N GLN A 15 16.19 -36.65 15.55
CA GLN A 15 15.93 -36.15 14.20
C GLN A 15 14.61 -35.37 14.14
N ILE A 16 13.55 -35.81 14.82
CA ILE A 16 12.28 -35.08 14.88
C ILE A 16 12.45 -33.74 15.61
N MET A 17 13.19 -33.70 16.72
CA MET A 17 13.51 -32.46 17.44
C MET A 17 14.36 -31.51 16.60
N ALA A 18 15.38 -32.01 15.90
CA ALA A 18 16.20 -31.20 15.00
C ALA A 18 15.39 -30.67 13.80
N MET A 19 14.48 -31.48 13.25
CA MET A 19 13.60 -31.06 12.17
C MET A 19 12.59 -30.00 12.64
N LEU A 20 11.99 -30.16 13.82
CA LEU A 20 11.09 -29.16 14.42
C LEU A 20 11.80 -27.84 14.72
N LEU A 21 13.06 -27.89 15.17
CA LEU A 21 13.88 -26.69 15.43
C LEU A 21 14.15 -25.87 14.17
N VAL A 22 14.15 -26.48 12.98
CA VAL A 22 14.34 -25.79 11.71
C VAL A 22 13.00 -25.42 11.06
N VAL A 23 12.00 -26.30 11.17
CA VAL A 23 10.69 -26.13 10.52
C VAL A 23 9.84 -25.06 11.21
N LEU A 24 9.86 -24.97 12.54
CA LEU A 24 9.06 -23.97 13.26
C LEU A 24 9.49 -22.52 12.96
N PRO A 25 10.79 -22.16 13.00
CA PRO A 25 11.23 -20.82 12.63
C PRO A 25 10.98 -20.48 11.16
N THR A 26 11.15 -21.44 10.25
CA THR A 26 10.89 -21.21 8.82
C THR A 26 9.41 -21.00 8.53
N LEU A 27 8.52 -21.75 9.17
CA LEU A 27 7.07 -21.49 9.11
C LEU A 27 6.71 -20.11 9.68
N ALA A 28 7.25 -19.76 10.86
CA ALA A 28 7.03 -18.45 11.45
C ALA A 28 7.50 -17.32 10.53
N PHE A 29 8.65 -17.48 9.87
CA PHE A 29 9.14 -16.54 8.87
C PHE A 29 8.18 -16.41 7.68
N ILE A 30 7.76 -17.53 7.07
CA ILE A 30 6.85 -17.53 5.91
C ILE A 30 5.51 -16.85 6.26
N ILE A 31 4.91 -17.19 7.40
CA ILE A 31 3.63 -16.60 7.82
C ILE A 31 3.78 -15.09 8.00
N THR A 32 4.83 -14.66 8.71
CA THR A 32 5.06 -13.23 8.96
C THR A 32 5.34 -12.48 7.65
N LEU A 33 6.06 -13.09 6.70
CA LEU A 33 6.30 -12.53 5.37
C LEU A 33 4.99 -12.39 4.57
N MET A 34 4.12 -13.41 4.61
CA MET A 34 2.82 -13.38 3.94
C MET A 34 1.88 -12.32 4.51
N ILE A 35 1.88 -12.11 5.84
CA ILE A 35 1.12 -11.04 6.47
C ILE A 35 1.62 -9.67 6.00
N ASP A 36 2.93 -9.47 5.97
CA ASP A 36 3.52 -8.20 5.52
C ASP A 36 3.20 -7.93 4.04
N TYR A 37 3.35 -8.95 3.20
CA TYR A 37 2.97 -8.88 1.79
C TYR A 37 1.48 -8.57 1.58
N TRP A 38 0.60 -9.22 2.34
CA TRP A 38 -0.83 -8.95 2.30
C TRP A 38 -1.15 -7.51 2.68
N SER A 39 -0.45 -6.97 3.68
CA SER A 39 -0.61 -5.58 4.09
C SER A 39 -0.25 -4.61 2.96
N VAL A 40 0.88 -4.83 2.27
CA VAL A 40 1.28 -4.03 1.11
C VAL A 40 0.22 -4.06 0.00
N MET A 41 -0.34 -5.24 -0.28
CA MET A 41 -1.43 -5.36 -1.27
C MET A 41 -2.67 -4.58 -0.86
N GLN A 42 -3.11 -4.69 0.39
CA GLN A 42 -4.26 -3.95 0.89
C GLN A 42 -4.03 -2.44 0.85
N GLU A 43 -2.81 -1.99 1.14
CA GLU A 43 -2.43 -0.58 1.05
C GLU A 43 -2.48 -0.09 -0.40
N ASP A 44 -1.95 -0.84 -1.36
CA ASP A 44 -2.03 -0.50 -2.80
C ASP A 44 -3.48 -0.38 -3.29
N TYR A 45 -4.37 -1.31 -2.92
CA TYR A 45 -5.80 -1.21 -3.24
C TYR A 45 -6.45 0.07 -2.69
N LYS A 46 -6.08 0.48 -1.47
CA LYS A 46 -6.56 1.74 -0.88
C LYS A 46 -6.06 2.96 -1.66
N LEU A 47 -4.79 2.98 -2.07
CA LEU A 47 -4.26 4.08 -2.89
C LEU A 47 -4.98 4.20 -4.23
N LYS A 48 -5.29 3.07 -4.88
CA LYS A 48 -6.09 3.04 -6.11
C LYS A 48 -7.50 3.59 -5.92
N LEU A 49 -8.16 3.23 -4.82
CA LEU A 49 -9.48 3.75 -4.50
C LEU A 49 -9.46 5.26 -4.28
N ILE A 50 -8.47 5.76 -3.53
CA ILE A 50 -8.27 7.20 -3.30
C ILE A 50 -8.02 7.92 -4.62
N ALA A 51 -7.15 7.37 -5.47
CA ALA A 51 -6.85 7.97 -6.77
C ALA A 51 -8.11 8.09 -7.63
N ASN A 52 -8.96 7.06 -7.63
CA ASN A 52 -10.24 7.06 -8.34
C ASN A 52 -11.25 8.06 -7.78
N GLN A 53 -11.38 8.16 -6.46
CA GLN A 53 -12.25 9.19 -5.86
C GLN A 53 -11.74 10.61 -6.17
N THR A 54 -10.43 10.81 -6.07
CA THR A 54 -9.80 12.08 -6.39
C THR A 54 -10.05 12.44 -7.86
N SER A 55 -9.92 11.51 -8.80
CA SER A 55 -10.22 11.77 -10.21
C SER A 55 -11.68 12.14 -10.42
N THR A 56 -12.63 11.46 -9.77
CA THR A 56 -14.06 11.80 -9.91
C THR A 56 -14.38 13.21 -9.39
N VAL A 57 -13.73 13.66 -8.32
CA VAL A 57 -13.91 15.02 -7.79
C VAL A 57 -13.30 16.04 -8.75
N LEU A 58 -12.08 15.79 -9.25
CA LEU A 58 -11.44 16.68 -10.22
C LEU A 58 -12.24 16.77 -11.52
N ASP A 59 -12.85 15.68 -11.99
CA ASP A 59 -13.69 15.70 -13.19
C ASP A 59 -14.95 16.56 -13.01
N SER A 60 -15.42 16.74 -11.77
CA SER A 60 -16.57 17.60 -11.45
C SER A 60 -16.23 19.07 -11.22
N GLU A 61 -14.96 19.38 -10.97
CA GLU A 61 -14.53 20.71 -10.57
C GLU A 61 -14.24 21.59 -11.79
N LYS A 62 -14.86 22.77 -11.83
CA LYS A 62 -14.73 23.70 -12.96
C LYS A 62 -13.35 24.37 -13.04
N ASP A 63 -12.73 24.62 -11.88
CA ASP A 63 -11.41 25.22 -11.79
C ASP A 63 -10.47 24.40 -10.89
N LEU A 64 -9.65 23.59 -11.55
CA LEU A 64 -8.64 22.75 -10.93
C LEU A 64 -7.45 23.53 -10.36
N ARG A 65 -7.44 24.86 -10.46
CA ARG A 65 -6.44 25.73 -9.82
C ARG A 65 -7.03 26.59 -8.70
N SER A 66 -8.28 26.34 -8.32
CA SER A 66 -8.91 27.06 -7.24
C SER A 66 -8.13 26.92 -5.92
N ASN A 67 -8.03 28.02 -5.17
CA ASN A 67 -7.44 28.03 -3.83
C ASN A 67 -8.20 27.14 -2.83
N THR A 68 -9.46 26.78 -3.13
CA THR A 68 -10.28 25.90 -2.29
C THR A 68 -10.18 24.42 -2.68
N LEU A 69 -9.50 24.08 -3.79
CA LEU A 69 -9.49 22.70 -4.31
C LEU A 69 -9.00 21.69 -3.29
N ASN A 70 -7.91 21.99 -2.57
CA ASN A 70 -7.39 21.08 -1.56
C ASN A 70 -8.38 20.83 -0.41
N ALA A 71 -9.18 21.84 -0.06
CA ALA A 71 -10.24 21.68 0.94
C ALA A 71 -11.40 20.82 0.40
N THR A 72 -11.81 21.03 -0.86
CA THR A 72 -12.81 20.19 -1.54
C THR A 72 -12.33 18.73 -1.58
N LEU A 73 -11.11 18.50 -2.06
CA LEU A 73 -10.52 17.16 -2.14
C LEU A 73 -10.43 16.49 -0.76
N ASN A 74 -10.02 17.20 0.29
CA ASN A 74 -9.95 16.61 1.63
C ASN A 74 -11.35 16.31 2.23
N THR A 75 -12.39 17.00 1.79
CA THR A 75 -13.76 16.79 2.26
C THR A 75 -14.42 15.62 1.52
N GLU A 76 -14.24 15.57 0.20
CA GLU A 76 -14.87 14.57 -0.69
C GLU A 76 -14.09 13.25 -0.74
N VAL A 77 -12.75 13.31 -0.64
CA VAL A 77 -11.90 12.11 -0.61
C VAL A 77 -11.78 11.64 0.83
N GLY A 78 -12.24 10.40 1.09
CA GLY A 78 -12.30 9.86 2.44
C GLY A 78 -10.92 9.81 3.12
N SER A 79 -10.66 10.72 4.05
CA SER A 79 -9.41 10.78 4.83
C SER A 79 -9.09 9.49 5.60
N ARG A 80 -10.11 8.67 5.89
CA ARG A 80 -10.00 7.36 6.56
C ARG A 80 -9.58 6.21 5.64
N LEU A 81 -9.51 6.43 4.32
CA LEU A 81 -9.15 5.39 3.36
C LEU A 81 -7.65 5.14 3.32
N CYS A 82 -6.83 6.09 3.76
CA CYS A 82 -5.39 5.92 3.77
C CYS A 82 -4.98 4.67 4.59
N PRO A 83 -3.91 3.99 4.17
CA PRO A 83 -3.24 2.95 4.95
C PRO A 83 -3.07 3.31 6.43
N LYS A 84 -3.27 2.33 7.32
CA LYS A 84 -3.04 2.47 8.77
C LYS A 84 -3.71 3.67 9.46
N GLY A 85 -4.75 4.26 8.85
CA GLY A 85 -5.45 5.42 9.40
C GLY A 85 -4.66 6.72 9.34
N THR A 86 -3.63 6.79 8.48
CA THR A 86 -2.90 8.03 8.21
C THR A 86 -3.79 9.06 7.52
N THR A 87 -3.33 10.30 7.43
CA THR A 87 -4.07 11.39 6.78
C THR A 87 -3.61 11.58 5.35
N ILE A 88 -4.50 12.02 4.46
CA ILE A 88 -4.13 12.43 3.11
C ILE A 88 -3.86 13.93 3.07
N SER A 89 -2.77 14.30 2.39
CA SER A 89 -2.46 15.70 2.07
C SER A 89 -2.15 15.84 0.58
N PHE A 90 -2.82 16.78 -0.09
CA PHE A 90 -2.59 17.08 -1.51
C PHE A 90 -1.58 18.21 -1.68
N SER A 91 -0.70 18.05 -2.68
CA SER A 91 0.20 19.11 -3.14
C SER A 91 -0.56 20.21 -3.89
N ALA A 92 0.11 21.33 -4.13
CA ALA A 92 -0.40 22.30 -5.10
C ALA A 92 -0.56 21.63 -6.49
N PRO A 93 -1.61 21.96 -7.25
CA PRO A 93 -1.77 21.51 -8.63
C PRO A 93 -0.61 22.03 -9.50
N ALA A 94 -0.07 21.17 -10.34
CA ALA A 94 0.96 21.48 -11.34
C ALA A 94 0.41 21.30 -12.75
N ASP A 95 1.12 21.75 -13.77
CA ASP A 95 0.82 21.42 -15.17
C ASP A 95 1.13 19.94 -15.44
N ALA A 96 0.18 19.20 -16.00
CA ALA A 96 0.47 17.87 -16.54
C ALA A 96 1.15 17.99 -17.93
N THR A 97 1.71 16.89 -18.43
CA THR A 97 2.49 16.88 -19.68
C THR A 97 1.62 16.85 -20.93
N LEU A 98 0.37 16.38 -20.83
CA LEU A 98 -0.55 16.18 -21.94
C LEU A 98 -1.80 17.05 -21.78
N ARG A 99 -2.18 17.75 -22.86
CA ARG A 99 -3.35 18.64 -22.85
C ARG A 99 -4.65 17.87 -22.58
N GLY A 100 -5.55 18.49 -21.82
CA GLY A 100 -6.86 17.92 -21.48
C GLY A 100 -6.80 16.70 -20.56
N GLN A 101 -5.66 16.45 -19.91
CA GLN A 101 -5.50 15.35 -18.97
C GLN A 101 -5.34 15.84 -17.53
N VAL A 102 -5.91 15.07 -16.63
CA VAL A 102 -5.72 15.20 -15.19
C VAL A 102 -4.96 13.98 -14.70
N ILE A 103 -3.78 14.22 -14.14
CA ILE A 103 -2.89 13.19 -13.61
C ILE A 103 -2.94 13.22 -12.09
N VAL A 104 -3.55 12.20 -11.49
CA VAL A 104 -3.60 12.02 -10.04
C VAL A 104 -2.54 11.00 -9.64
N THR A 105 -1.68 11.37 -8.70
CA THR A 105 -0.69 10.46 -8.10
C THR A 105 -0.92 10.36 -6.60
N ILE A 106 -1.12 9.16 -6.07
CA ILE A 106 -1.26 8.94 -4.62
C ILE A 106 -0.07 8.12 -4.13
N LYS A 107 0.61 8.61 -3.09
CA LYS A 107 1.81 8.01 -2.51
C LYS A 107 1.61 7.65 -1.04
N TYR A 108 2.25 6.57 -0.62
CA TYR A 108 2.34 6.16 0.76
C TYR A 108 3.65 5.40 1.00
N THR A 109 4.26 5.54 2.18
CA THR A 109 5.46 4.78 2.53
C THR A 109 5.08 3.66 3.49
N HIS A 110 5.12 2.44 2.98
CA HIS A 110 4.94 1.25 3.79
C HIS A 110 6.17 1.01 4.68
N ASN A 111 5.89 0.78 5.95
CA ASN A 111 6.88 0.43 6.95
C ASN A 111 6.41 -0.82 7.72
N GLY A 112 6.80 -1.98 7.20
CA GLY A 112 6.51 -3.30 7.76
C GLY A 112 7.74 -4.00 8.35
N PRO A 113 7.58 -5.19 8.94
CA PRO A 113 8.68 -5.99 9.47
C PRO A 113 9.72 -6.40 8.41
N TYR A 114 9.31 -6.73 7.18
CA TYR A 114 10.20 -7.14 6.08
C TYR A 114 10.28 -6.07 4.99
N PHE A 115 9.15 -5.47 4.61
CA PHE A 115 9.10 -4.41 3.62
C PHE A 115 9.23 -3.04 4.31
N LYS A 116 10.47 -2.63 4.60
CA LYS A 116 10.75 -1.33 5.22
C LYS A 116 10.96 -0.24 4.20
N ASN A 117 10.44 0.96 4.49
CA ASN A 117 10.61 2.17 3.68
C ASN A 117 10.29 1.96 2.20
N LYS A 118 9.24 1.17 1.91
CA LYS A 118 8.79 0.93 0.54
C LYS A 118 7.73 1.93 0.17
N THR A 119 8.06 2.84 -0.75
CA THR A 119 7.09 3.78 -1.30
C THR A 119 6.19 3.07 -2.29
N LEU A 120 4.91 3.01 -1.95
CA LEU A 120 3.83 2.62 -2.84
C LEU A 120 3.31 3.88 -3.51
N SER A 121 3.13 3.82 -4.83
CA SER A 121 2.63 4.93 -5.62
C SER A 121 1.68 4.39 -6.66
N THR A 122 0.46 4.92 -6.69
CA THR A 122 -0.49 4.69 -7.77
C THR A 122 -0.69 5.98 -8.54
N GLN A 123 -0.78 5.85 -9.86
CA GLN A 123 -1.12 6.95 -10.75
C GLN A 123 -2.41 6.60 -11.49
N MET A 124 -3.30 7.57 -11.58
CA MET A 124 -4.52 7.50 -12.37
C MET A 124 -4.56 8.70 -13.30
N GLN A 125 -4.97 8.45 -14.54
CA GLN A 125 -5.16 9.47 -15.55
C GLN A 125 -6.63 9.52 -15.91
N THR A 126 -7.20 10.73 -15.89
CA THR A 126 -8.55 11.00 -16.36
C THR A 126 -8.54 12.20 -17.32
N TYR A 127 -9.66 12.43 -18.00
CA TYR A 127 -9.83 13.52 -18.95
C TYR A 127 -10.45 14.73 -18.26
N SER A 128 -9.91 15.92 -18.53
CA SER A 128 -10.55 17.16 -18.09
C SER A 128 -11.67 17.55 -19.05
N TYR A 129 -12.90 17.61 -18.54
CA TYR A 129 -14.05 18.18 -19.27
C TYR A 129 -13.94 19.68 -19.54
N HIS A 130 -12.94 20.33 -18.94
CA HIS A 130 -12.69 21.77 -19.05
C HIS A 130 -11.40 22.08 -19.82
N ASP A 131 -10.85 21.08 -20.53
CA ASP A 131 -9.58 21.17 -21.28
C ASP A 131 -8.40 21.67 -20.42
N GLN A 132 -8.51 21.51 -19.09
CA GLN A 132 -7.46 21.88 -18.15
C GLN A 132 -6.42 20.76 -18.07
N ASN A 133 -5.16 21.15 -17.92
CA ASN A 133 -4.04 20.24 -17.88
C ASN A 133 -3.40 20.30 -16.49
N ILE A 134 -3.69 19.31 -15.65
CA ILE A 134 -3.36 19.35 -14.22
C ILE A 134 -2.72 18.04 -13.77
N SER A 135 -1.69 18.14 -12.95
CA SER A 135 -1.19 17.04 -12.14
C SER A 135 -1.30 17.39 -10.67
N ILE A 136 -1.80 16.45 -9.86
CA ILE A 136 -1.88 16.60 -8.41
C ILE A 136 -1.35 15.36 -7.72
N THR A 137 -0.61 15.56 -6.63
CA THR A 137 -0.06 14.48 -5.82
C THR A 137 -0.68 14.48 -4.44
N GLY A 138 -1.36 13.40 -4.07
CA GLY A 138 -1.77 13.11 -2.70
C GLY A 138 -0.74 12.25 -1.99
N THR A 139 -0.44 12.55 -0.74
CA THR A 139 0.45 11.74 0.12
C THR A 139 -0.30 11.32 1.36
N CYS A 140 -0.34 10.02 1.63
CA CYS A 140 -0.83 9.47 2.90
C CYS A 140 0.33 9.45 3.91
N GLN A 141 0.19 10.16 5.02
CA GLN A 141 1.17 10.25 6.12
C GLN A 141 0.52 10.49 7.48
#